data_AF-A0A534TXI2-F1
#
_entry.id   AF-A0A534TXI2-F1
#
_cell.length_a   1.000
_cell.length_b   1.000
_cell.length_c   1.000
_cell.angle_alpha   90.00
_cell.angle_beta   90.00
_cell.angle_gamma   90.00
#
_symmetry.space_group_name_H-M   'P 1'
#
loop_
_entity.id
_entity.type
_entity.pdbx_description
1 polymer ?
#
loop_
_entity_poly.entity_id
_entity_poly.type
_entity_poly.pdbx_seq_one_letter_code
_entity_poly.pdbx_strand_id
1 'polypeptide(L)'
;MTKKTLEKLYAEHVGKVSDKWSLYFNEYDRILDEYRNKPVRLLEIGIQNGGSLEIWSKYFPNAEKLVGCDINPDCARLSYEDPRIAVVVGDVNSDASQAAVLGHGLYFDVIIDDGSHRSSDIVKTFARYFPHLADGGVFVVEDLHCSYWQEFEGGLFDPFSSITFFKRLADVVSHEHWGIEKARADILSGFSAKYGSEIDEDALQHVHSVEFINSMCVIRKAKSERNRLGARIIVGSVGTVVPGHVLRSSLEEIPDQTDNEWTTRSMPPDEELLFRIKELAERDGQIAGLNQVVAERDGQIAGLYREIESYTSSKSWRFTKPLRLIGHQVRRIKSGVKTTFMSTRLNEQGSRRLFKEKFGRAWIQNGQSFYRRWLKGTRLGHPINHETIERGDSTSTEIHNCAPTQTRSEEEESFVNTISDIPGLDISAPLNLVLSDTLAMRPHIDVLIPSLRVEDMSGGPNTALLL
;
A
#
# COMPACT_ATOMS: atom_id res chain seq x y z
N MET A 1 19.47 -47.53 -13.67
CA MET A 1 18.51 -47.58 -12.54
C MET A 1 17.39 -46.61 -12.84
N THR A 2 16.14 -46.98 -12.58
CA THR A 2 14.98 -46.07 -12.66
C THR A 2 15.16 -44.93 -11.66
N LYS A 3 15.01 -43.67 -12.10
CA LYS A 3 15.04 -42.50 -11.22
C LYS A 3 13.94 -42.65 -10.16
N LYS A 4 14.30 -42.60 -8.86
CA LYS A 4 13.32 -42.59 -7.77
C LYS A 4 12.69 -41.20 -7.66
N THR A 5 11.38 -41.11 -7.51
CA THR A 5 10.67 -39.86 -7.22
C THR A 5 11.10 -39.28 -5.87
N LEU A 6 10.90 -37.98 -5.65
CA LEU A 6 11.22 -37.34 -4.38
C LEU A 6 10.42 -37.98 -3.22
N GLU A 7 9.12 -38.20 -3.43
CA GLU A 7 8.24 -38.88 -2.46
C GLU A 7 8.82 -40.25 -2.04
N LYS A 8 9.31 -41.04 -3.00
CA LYS A 8 9.93 -42.33 -2.72
C LYS A 8 11.24 -42.19 -1.97
N LEU A 9 12.05 -41.17 -2.27
CA LEU A 9 13.28 -40.89 -1.52
C LEU A 9 12.99 -40.51 -0.07
N TYR A 10 11.93 -39.72 0.18
CA TYR A 10 11.45 -39.42 1.54
C TYR A 10 10.95 -40.67 2.25
N ALA A 11 10.11 -41.48 1.60
CA ALA A 11 9.54 -42.70 2.20
C ALA A 11 10.60 -43.76 2.56
N GLU A 12 11.69 -43.84 1.79
CA GLU A 12 12.81 -44.76 2.03
C GLU A 12 13.96 -44.12 2.84
N HIS A 13 13.82 -42.85 3.24
CA HIS A 13 14.90 -42.14 3.92
C HIS A 13 15.13 -42.71 5.32
N VAL A 14 16.39 -43.07 5.58
CA VAL A 14 16.93 -43.37 6.90
C VAL A 14 18.09 -42.42 7.12
N GLY A 15 18.09 -41.69 8.23
CA GLY A 15 19.02 -40.61 8.48
C GLY A 15 18.40 -39.52 9.34
N LYS A 16 18.76 -38.27 9.05
CA LYS A 16 18.28 -37.10 9.77
C LYS A 16 16.81 -36.82 9.44
N VAL A 17 16.10 -36.19 10.38
CA VAL A 17 14.69 -35.86 10.18
C VAL A 17 14.53 -34.80 9.10
N SER A 18 13.56 -34.99 8.22
CA SER A 18 13.05 -33.99 7.29
C SER A 18 11.54 -34.15 7.18
N ASP A 19 10.82 -33.05 7.29
CA ASP A 19 9.40 -32.95 7.01
C ASP A 19 9.18 -32.16 5.72
N LYS A 20 8.06 -32.44 5.04
CA LYS A 20 7.65 -31.72 3.83
C LYS A 20 6.17 -31.96 3.54
N TRP A 21 5.51 -30.97 2.96
CA TRP A 21 4.13 -31.11 2.49
C TRP A 21 4.06 -32.07 1.29
N SER A 22 3.06 -32.95 1.28
CA SER A 22 2.94 -33.99 0.23
C SER A 22 2.80 -33.42 -1.19
N LEU A 23 2.19 -32.24 -1.33
CA LEU A 23 2.09 -31.52 -2.60
C LEU A 23 3.49 -31.22 -3.17
N TYR A 24 4.45 -30.85 -2.33
CA TYR A 24 5.75 -30.38 -2.77
C TYR A 24 6.55 -31.50 -3.44
N PHE A 25 6.29 -32.77 -3.13
CA PHE A 25 7.01 -33.88 -3.76
C PHE A 25 6.81 -33.92 -5.28
N ASN A 26 5.56 -33.80 -5.74
CA ASN A 26 5.25 -33.84 -7.17
C ASN A 26 5.74 -32.58 -7.88
N GLU A 27 5.62 -31.43 -7.21
CA GLU A 27 6.04 -30.15 -7.77
C GLU A 27 7.56 -30.07 -7.88
N TYR A 28 8.30 -30.50 -6.86
CA TYR A 28 9.75 -30.60 -6.95
C TYR A 28 10.21 -31.58 -8.01
N ASP A 29 9.55 -32.73 -8.18
CA ASP A 29 9.88 -33.62 -9.30
C ASP A 29 9.64 -32.94 -10.66
N ARG A 30 8.55 -32.19 -10.83
CA ARG A 30 8.28 -31.44 -12.06
C ARG A 30 9.29 -30.32 -12.30
N ILE A 31 9.63 -29.56 -11.28
CA ILE A 31 10.48 -28.36 -11.36
C ILE A 31 11.95 -28.76 -11.51
N LEU A 32 12.41 -29.78 -10.76
CA LEU A 32 13.83 -30.10 -10.61
C LEU A 32 14.34 -31.26 -11.46
N ASP A 33 13.48 -32.03 -12.15
CA ASP A 33 13.94 -33.18 -12.95
C ASP A 33 14.93 -32.79 -14.06
N GLU A 34 14.81 -31.58 -14.62
CA GLU A 34 15.74 -31.08 -15.64
C GLU A 34 17.17 -30.86 -15.11
N TYR A 35 17.34 -30.73 -13.79
CA TYR A 35 18.63 -30.55 -13.12
C TYR A 35 19.18 -31.87 -12.56
N ARG A 36 18.35 -32.90 -12.47
CA ARG A 36 18.63 -34.14 -11.72
C ARG A 36 19.97 -34.81 -12.01
N ASN A 37 20.40 -34.80 -13.28
CA ASN A 37 21.65 -35.43 -13.71
C ASN A 37 22.79 -34.43 -13.99
N LYS A 38 22.56 -33.13 -13.77
CA LYS A 38 23.55 -32.06 -13.97
C LYS A 38 24.45 -31.93 -12.72
N PRO A 39 25.65 -31.33 -12.86
CA PRO A 39 26.51 -31.03 -11.71
C PRO A 39 25.99 -29.83 -10.93
N VAL A 40 24.84 -30.00 -10.27
CA VAL A 40 24.13 -28.89 -9.63
C VAL A 40 24.87 -28.37 -8.40
N ARG A 41 24.83 -27.05 -8.20
CA ARG A 41 25.07 -26.41 -6.91
C ARG A 41 23.74 -25.96 -6.34
N LEU A 42 23.39 -26.51 -5.17
CA LEU A 42 22.15 -26.19 -4.49
C LEU A 42 22.45 -25.42 -3.20
N LEU A 43 21.68 -24.36 -2.96
CA LEU A 43 21.57 -23.67 -1.67
C LEU A 43 20.18 -23.92 -1.10
N GLU A 44 20.10 -24.42 0.13
CA GLU A 44 18.88 -24.55 0.92
C GLU A 44 19.01 -23.65 2.14
N ILE A 45 18.01 -22.80 2.36
CA ILE A 45 17.94 -21.84 3.45
C ILE A 45 16.87 -22.32 4.40
N GLY A 46 17.21 -22.48 5.68
CA GLY A 46 16.42 -23.24 6.64
C GLY A 46 16.61 -24.74 6.40
N ILE A 47 17.38 -25.39 7.27
CA ILE A 47 17.67 -26.83 7.14
C ILE A 47 17.20 -27.63 8.35
N GLN A 48 16.93 -26.97 9.48
CA GLN A 48 16.47 -27.59 10.72
C GLN A 48 17.38 -28.78 11.12
N ASN A 49 16.84 -30.01 11.09
CA ASN A 49 17.58 -31.22 11.43
C ASN A 49 18.48 -31.72 10.29
N GLY A 50 18.46 -31.10 9.11
CA GLY A 50 19.37 -31.39 8.00
C GLY A 50 19.03 -32.61 7.14
N GLY A 51 17.87 -33.25 7.35
CA GLY A 51 17.48 -34.44 6.57
C GLY A 51 17.21 -34.16 5.10
N SER A 52 16.74 -32.96 4.75
CA SER A 52 16.47 -32.58 3.36
C SER A 52 17.76 -32.59 2.54
N LEU A 53 18.88 -32.10 3.06
CA LEU A 53 20.20 -32.16 2.40
C LEU A 53 20.65 -33.60 2.09
N GLU A 54 20.37 -34.57 2.97
CA GLU A 54 20.65 -35.99 2.73
C GLU A 54 19.73 -36.59 1.66
N ILE A 55 18.53 -36.06 1.50
CA ILE A 55 17.59 -36.46 0.45
C ILE A 55 17.99 -35.82 -0.87
N TRP A 56 18.36 -34.54 -0.87
CA TRP A 56 18.86 -33.82 -2.05
C TRP A 56 20.13 -34.46 -2.61
N SER A 57 21.02 -34.99 -1.77
CA SER A 57 22.21 -35.71 -2.25
C SER A 57 21.89 -36.99 -3.01
N LYS A 58 20.79 -37.66 -2.66
CA LYS A 58 20.25 -38.84 -3.37
C LYS A 58 19.47 -38.43 -4.62
N TYR A 59 18.74 -37.32 -4.55
CA TYR A 59 17.97 -36.76 -5.66
C TYR A 59 18.88 -36.31 -6.82
N PHE A 60 19.97 -35.61 -6.47
CA PHE A 60 21.00 -35.10 -7.36
C PHE A 60 22.29 -35.92 -7.23
N PRO A 61 22.38 -37.12 -7.83
CA PRO A 61 23.54 -38.00 -7.68
C PRO A 61 24.84 -37.37 -8.18
N ASN A 62 24.76 -36.39 -9.09
CA ASN A 62 25.90 -35.69 -9.67
C ASN A 62 26.13 -34.28 -9.09
N ALA A 63 25.40 -33.86 -8.04
CA ALA A 63 25.57 -32.53 -7.46
C ALA A 63 27.05 -32.22 -7.19
N GLU A 64 27.48 -31.00 -7.48
CA GLU A 64 28.83 -30.53 -7.16
C GLU A 64 28.90 -30.08 -5.70
N LYS A 65 27.87 -29.37 -5.23
CA LYS A 65 27.78 -28.89 -3.85
C LYS A 65 26.33 -28.75 -3.41
N LEU A 66 26.07 -29.10 -2.15
CA LEU A 66 24.81 -28.90 -1.46
C LEU A 66 25.10 -28.08 -0.21
N VAL A 67 24.63 -26.84 -0.17
CA VAL A 67 24.91 -25.91 0.93
C VAL A 67 23.62 -25.67 1.68
N GLY A 68 23.61 -25.95 2.97
CA GLY A 68 22.56 -25.55 3.90
C GLY A 68 22.96 -24.31 4.66
N CYS A 69 22.06 -23.33 4.81
CA CYS A 69 22.25 -22.18 5.69
C CYS A 69 21.12 -22.14 6.72
N ASP A 70 21.47 -22.06 8.00
CA ASP A 70 20.47 -22.00 9.08
C ASP A 70 20.95 -21.10 10.22
N ILE A 71 20.04 -20.32 10.78
CA ILE A 71 20.35 -19.37 11.86
C ILE A 71 20.63 -20.09 13.19
N ASN A 72 20.09 -21.29 13.38
CA ASN A 72 20.21 -22.01 14.63
C ASN A 72 21.65 -22.51 14.83
N PRO A 73 22.34 -22.08 15.91
CA PRO A 73 23.72 -22.48 16.17
C PRO A 73 23.91 -24.00 16.34
N ASP A 74 22.85 -24.71 16.74
CA ASP A 74 22.88 -26.16 16.90
C ASP A 74 23.08 -26.92 15.58
N CYS A 75 22.80 -26.29 14.44
CA CYS A 75 23.08 -26.83 13.11
C CYS A 75 24.58 -27.08 12.88
N ALA A 76 25.47 -26.42 13.65
CA ALA A 76 26.90 -26.70 13.64
C ALA A 76 27.25 -28.15 14.09
N ARG A 77 26.33 -28.82 14.79
CA ARG A 77 26.48 -30.21 15.22
C ARG A 77 26.14 -31.22 14.12
N LEU A 78 25.54 -30.78 13.01
CA LEU A 78 25.17 -31.66 11.91
C LEU A 78 26.42 -32.13 11.16
N SER A 79 26.57 -33.44 10.99
CA SER A 79 27.65 -34.07 10.26
C SER A 79 27.10 -34.97 9.15
N TYR A 80 27.74 -34.98 7.98
CA TYR A 80 27.26 -35.71 6.81
C TYR A 80 28.36 -36.63 6.28
N GLU A 81 27.98 -37.84 5.88
CA GLU A 81 28.91 -38.76 5.21
C GLU A 81 29.26 -38.30 3.79
N ASP A 82 28.31 -37.64 3.12
CA ASP A 82 28.51 -37.11 1.78
C ASP A 82 29.33 -35.80 1.82
N PRO A 83 30.56 -35.78 1.27
CA PRO A 83 31.44 -34.60 1.33
C PRO A 83 30.92 -33.42 0.48
N ARG A 84 29.91 -33.64 -0.37
CA ARG A 84 29.27 -32.59 -1.16
C ARG A 84 28.41 -31.68 -0.30
N ILE A 85 27.94 -32.15 0.86
CA ILE A 85 27.11 -31.36 1.78
C ILE A 85 27.99 -30.43 2.62
N ALA A 86 27.57 -29.18 2.80
CA ALA A 86 28.15 -28.22 3.72
C ALA A 86 27.05 -27.46 4.47
N VAL A 87 27.34 -27.05 5.69
CA VAL A 87 26.44 -26.25 6.53
C VAL A 87 27.11 -24.94 6.87
N VAL A 88 26.39 -23.84 6.64
CA VAL A 88 26.70 -22.50 7.12
C VAL A 88 25.72 -22.18 8.24
N VAL A 89 26.25 -21.68 9.36
CA VAL A 89 25.45 -21.32 10.52
C VAL A 89 25.45 -19.82 10.68
N GLY A 90 24.26 -19.23 10.66
CA GLY A 90 24.06 -17.80 10.83
C GLY A 90 22.83 -17.29 10.08
N ASP A 91 22.47 -16.03 10.33
CA ASP A 91 21.41 -15.35 9.59
C ASP A 91 21.81 -15.23 8.12
N VAL A 92 21.04 -15.86 7.23
CA VAL A 92 21.28 -15.90 5.79
C VAL A 92 21.29 -14.49 5.17
N ASN A 93 20.63 -13.53 5.81
CA ASN A 93 20.55 -12.14 5.38
C ASN A 93 21.69 -11.26 5.93
N SER A 94 22.62 -11.84 6.68
CA SER A 94 23.85 -11.16 7.12
C SER A 94 24.99 -11.28 6.10
N ASP A 95 25.86 -10.27 6.04
CA ASP A 95 27.00 -10.27 5.12
C ASP A 95 28.00 -11.40 5.43
N ALA A 96 28.15 -11.76 6.70
CA ALA A 96 29.02 -12.85 7.14
C ALA A 96 28.54 -14.20 6.61
N SER A 97 27.26 -14.52 6.78
CA SER A 97 26.68 -15.76 6.26
C SER A 97 26.67 -15.79 4.75
N GLN A 98 26.38 -14.66 4.08
CA GLN A 98 26.46 -14.60 2.61
C GLN A 98 27.88 -14.90 2.13
N ALA A 99 28.90 -14.29 2.72
CA ALA A 99 30.29 -14.56 2.35
C ALA A 99 30.66 -16.04 2.58
N ALA A 100 30.17 -16.66 3.67
CA ALA A 100 30.39 -18.07 3.94
C ALA A 100 29.67 -18.99 2.92
N VAL A 101 28.41 -18.70 2.59
CA VAL A 101 27.64 -19.41 1.55
C VAL A 101 28.34 -19.31 0.20
N LEU A 102 28.71 -18.10 -0.23
CA LEU A 102 29.38 -17.86 -1.50
C LEU A 102 30.81 -18.44 -1.55
N GLY A 103 31.43 -18.67 -0.39
CA GLY A 103 32.70 -19.39 -0.27
C GLY A 103 32.62 -20.85 -0.78
N HIS A 104 31.42 -21.43 -0.86
CA HIS A 104 31.19 -22.75 -1.44
C HIS A 104 30.86 -22.72 -2.94
N GLY A 105 30.57 -21.54 -3.49
CA GLY A 105 30.26 -21.33 -4.89
C GLY A 105 29.66 -19.94 -5.12
N LEU A 106 30.19 -19.21 -6.10
CA LEU A 106 29.69 -17.86 -6.43
C LEU A 106 28.29 -17.88 -7.07
N TYR A 107 27.91 -19.01 -7.68
CA TYR A 107 26.64 -19.20 -8.34
C TYR A 107 26.04 -20.56 -7.98
N PHE A 108 24.71 -20.60 -7.87
CA PHE A 108 23.91 -21.78 -7.60
C PHE A 108 22.92 -22.05 -8.74
N ASP A 109 22.67 -23.31 -9.06
CA ASP A 109 21.65 -23.70 -10.06
C ASP A 109 20.25 -23.75 -9.44
N VAL A 110 20.19 -24.08 -8.15
CA VAL A 110 18.95 -24.21 -7.37
C VAL A 110 19.14 -23.47 -6.05
N ILE A 111 18.22 -22.56 -5.73
CA ILE A 111 18.13 -21.92 -4.42
C ILE A 111 16.74 -22.21 -3.87
N ILE A 112 16.65 -22.71 -2.64
CA ILE A 112 15.40 -23.00 -1.94
C ILE A 112 15.39 -22.16 -0.66
N ASP A 113 14.37 -21.30 -0.52
CA ASP A 113 14.07 -20.57 0.70
C ASP A 113 12.95 -21.28 1.47
N ASP A 114 13.35 -22.04 2.48
CA ASP A 114 12.52 -22.75 3.46
C ASP A 114 12.89 -22.28 4.89
N GLY A 115 13.18 -20.98 5.02
CA GLY A 115 13.76 -20.35 6.22
C GLY A 115 12.74 -19.98 7.30
N SER A 116 12.69 -18.69 7.66
CA SER A 116 11.79 -18.19 8.73
C SER A 116 10.34 -17.99 8.28
N HIS A 117 10.12 -17.95 6.96
CA HIS A 117 8.88 -17.59 6.28
C HIS A 117 8.34 -16.18 6.60
N ARG A 118 9.12 -15.34 7.29
CA ARG A 118 8.79 -13.93 7.48
C ARG A 118 8.87 -13.20 6.14
N SER A 119 7.88 -12.36 5.85
CA SER A 119 7.84 -11.63 4.59
C SER A 119 9.08 -10.77 4.36
N SER A 120 9.61 -10.11 5.38
CA SER A 120 10.84 -9.31 5.23
C SER A 120 12.07 -10.16 4.94
N ASP A 121 12.20 -11.33 5.57
CA ASP A 121 13.35 -12.22 5.36
C ASP A 121 13.34 -12.79 3.96
N ILE A 122 12.20 -13.28 3.46
CA ILE A 122 12.05 -13.79 2.09
C ILE A 122 12.45 -12.72 1.06
N VAL A 123 11.98 -11.47 1.22
CA VAL A 123 12.30 -10.38 0.30
C VAL A 123 13.79 -10.05 0.31
N LYS A 124 14.40 -9.98 1.50
CA LYS A 124 15.85 -9.76 1.65
C LYS A 124 16.66 -10.89 1.05
N THR A 125 16.25 -12.14 1.28
CA THR A 125 16.90 -13.33 0.75
C THR A 125 16.86 -13.31 -0.78
N PHE A 126 15.69 -13.04 -1.37
CA PHE A 126 15.57 -12.91 -2.83
C PHE A 126 16.49 -11.83 -3.37
N ALA A 127 16.46 -10.61 -2.80
CA ALA A 127 17.31 -9.50 -3.21
C ALA A 127 18.81 -9.87 -3.14
N ARG A 128 19.20 -10.56 -2.08
CA ARG A 128 20.59 -10.93 -1.81
C ARG A 128 21.10 -12.07 -2.68
N TYR A 129 20.28 -13.09 -2.96
CA TYR A 129 20.74 -14.33 -3.59
C TYR A 129 20.27 -14.54 -5.03
N PHE A 130 19.24 -13.84 -5.51
CA PHE A 130 18.85 -13.90 -6.93
C PHE A 130 19.98 -13.48 -7.90
N PRO A 131 20.85 -12.49 -7.60
CA PRO A 131 22.04 -12.22 -8.40
C PRO A 131 23.00 -13.42 -8.51
N HIS A 132 23.07 -14.25 -7.46
CA HIS A 132 23.89 -15.46 -7.38
C HIS A 132 23.20 -16.72 -7.90
N LEU A 133 21.95 -16.64 -8.35
CA LEU A 133 21.35 -17.71 -9.12
C LEU A 133 21.97 -17.74 -10.52
N ALA A 134 22.34 -18.91 -11.02
CA ALA A 134 22.87 -19.07 -12.37
C ALA A 134 21.78 -18.82 -13.43
N ASP A 135 22.17 -18.38 -14.62
CA ASP A 135 21.25 -18.35 -15.76
C ASP A 135 20.80 -19.76 -16.12
N GLY A 136 19.49 -19.97 -16.23
CA GLY A 136 18.88 -21.30 -16.34
C GLY A 136 18.63 -21.97 -14.98
N GLY A 137 18.95 -21.32 -13.87
CA GLY A 137 18.64 -21.77 -12.52
C GLY A 137 17.22 -21.44 -12.07
N VAL A 138 16.87 -21.95 -10.88
CA VAL A 138 15.56 -21.77 -10.25
C VAL A 138 15.71 -21.35 -8.78
N PHE A 139 14.92 -20.36 -8.38
CA PHE A 139 14.70 -19.95 -7.00
C PHE A 139 13.32 -20.45 -6.57
N VAL A 140 13.24 -21.24 -5.51
CA VAL A 140 11.98 -21.74 -4.95
C VAL A 140 11.79 -21.16 -3.56
N VAL A 141 10.60 -20.67 -3.25
CA VAL A 141 10.21 -20.18 -1.92
C VAL A 141 9.10 -21.07 -1.41
N GLU A 142 9.30 -21.66 -0.24
CA GLU A 142 8.33 -22.53 0.43
C GLU A 142 7.48 -21.79 1.47
N ASP A 143 6.39 -22.45 1.88
CA ASP A 143 5.55 -22.05 3.02
C ASP A 143 4.98 -20.63 2.93
N LEU A 144 4.69 -20.19 1.71
CA LEU A 144 4.11 -18.87 1.44
C LEU A 144 2.70 -18.67 2.00
N HIS A 145 2.02 -19.73 2.47
CA HIS A 145 0.78 -19.58 3.22
C HIS A 145 0.97 -18.72 4.49
N CYS A 146 2.18 -18.71 5.08
CA CYS A 146 2.55 -17.82 6.18
C CYS A 146 2.37 -16.33 5.84
N SER A 147 2.49 -15.94 4.56
CA SER A 147 2.31 -14.55 4.13
C SER A 147 0.91 -14.00 4.33
N TYR A 148 -0.06 -14.85 4.68
CA TYR A 148 -1.42 -14.44 5.03
C TYR A 148 -1.60 -14.18 6.53
N TRP A 149 -0.59 -14.44 7.36
CA TRP A 149 -0.65 -14.37 8.82
C TRP A 149 0.22 -13.25 9.36
N GLN A 150 -0.27 -12.57 10.41
CA GLN A 150 0.38 -11.38 10.97
C GLN A 150 1.72 -11.73 11.63
N GLU A 151 1.83 -12.91 12.23
CA GLU A 151 3.01 -13.45 12.91
C GLU A 151 4.23 -13.57 11.98
N PHE A 152 3.98 -13.71 10.68
CA PHE A 152 4.98 -13.79 9.62
C PHE A 152 5.04 -12.52 8.77
N GLU A 153 4.63 -11.38 9.36
CA GLU A 153 4.66 -10.05 8.75
C GLU A 153 3.77 -9.95 7.50
N GLY A 154 2.68 -10.73 7.49
CA GLY A 154 1.77 -10.85 6.39
C GLY A 154 0.34 -10.40 6.72
N GLY A 155 -0.56 -10.76 5.81
CA GLY A 155 -1.98 -10.43 5.84
C GLY A 155 -2.56 -10.51 4.44
N LEU A 156 -3.84 -10.90 4.31
CA LEU A 156 -4.47 -11.12 3.00
C LEU A 156 -4.32 -9.96 2.01
N PHE A 157 -4.32 -8.72 2.53
CA PHE A 157 -4.16 -7.49 1.77
C PHE A 157 -2.94 -6.69 2.22
N ASP A 158 -1.97 -7.30 2.90
CA ASP A 158 -0.77 -6.59 3.31
C ASP A 158 0.07 -6.21 2.06
N PRO A 159 0.33 -4.91 1.83
CA PRO A 159 1.02 -4.44 0.63
C PRO A 159 2.50 -4.83 0.59
N PHE A 160 3.03 -5.34 1.70
CA PHE A 160 4.43 -5.70 1.86
C PHE A 160 4.67 -7.17 2.21
N SER A 161 3.63 -8.01 2.19
CA SER A 161 3.80 -9.46 2.31
C SER A 161 4.65 -10.03 1.16
N SER A 162 5.28 -11.18 1.37
CA SER A 162 6.08 -11.80 0.29
C SER A 162 5.22 -12.25 -0.90
N ILE A 163 3.94 -12.60 -0.69
CA ILE A 163 2.99 -12.83 -1.78
C ILE A 163 2.79 -11.55 -2.62
N THR A 164 2.63 -10.39 -1.99
CA THR A 164 2.50 -9.12 -2.72
C THR A 164 3.80 -8.78 -3.47
N PHE A 165 4.96 -9.06 -2.86
CA PHE A 165 6.25 -8.92 -3.51
C PHE A 165 6.34 -9.73 -4.80
N PHE A 166 6.07 -11.03 -4.76
CA PHE A 166 6.15 -11.89 -5.95
C PHE A 166 5.06 -11.56 -6.98
N LYS A 167 3.88 -11.05 -6.57
CA LYS A 167 2.87 -10.57 -7.52
C LYS A 167 3.41 -9.42 -8.36
N ARG A 168 4.10 -8.47 -7.75
CA ARG A 168 4.75 -7.36 -8.47
C ARG A 168 5.96 -7.81 -9.25
N LEU A 169 6.68 -8.82 -8.77
CA LEU A 169 7.75 -9.46 -9.56
C LEU A 169 7.21 -10.11 -10.84
N ALA A 170 5.95 -10.58 -10.86
CA ALA A 170 5.34 -11.09 -12.07
C ALA A 170 5.15 -9.99 -13.14
N ASP A 171 4.85 -8.75 -12.74
CA ASP A 171 4.74 -7.60 -13.66
C ASP A 171 6.09 -7.25 -14.32
N VAL A 172 7.21 -7.51 -13.61
CA VAL A 172 8.57 -7.28 -14.11
C VAL A 172 8.89 -8.12 -15.35
N VAL A 173 8.32 -9.32 -15.47
CA VAL A 173 8.53 -10.22 -16.61
C VAL A 173 8.06 -9.58 -17.92
N SER A 174 6.99 -8.77 -17.85
CA SER A 174 6.38 -8.10 -19.01
C SER A 174 6.76 -6.62 -19.13
N HIS A 175 7.90 -6.22 -18.55
CA HIS A 175 8.36 -4.83 -18.48
C HIS A 175 8.34 -4.08 -19.83
N GLU A 176 8.68 -4.76 -20.93
CA GLU A 176 8.70 -4.12 -22.25
C GLU A 176 7.32 -3.60 -22.71
N HIS A 177 6.22 -4.06 -22.09
CA HIS A 177 4.86 -3.68 -22.44
C HIS A 177 4.29 -2.54 -21.59
N TRP A 178 5.07 -1.94 -20.69
CA TRP A 178 4.56 -0.89 -19.80
C TRP A 178 4.25 0.42 -20.54
N GLY A 179 4.83 0.64 -21.72
CA GLY A 179 4.51 1.80 -22.58
C GLY A 179 4.94 3.16 -22.01
N ILE A 180 5.80 3.18 -20.98
CA ILE A 180 6.44 4.36 -20.41
C ILE A 180 7.90 4.06 -20.04
N GLU A 181 8.72 5.10 -19.90
CA GLU A 181 10.07 4.99 -19.37
C GLU A 181 10.05 4.87 -17.84
N LYS A 182 10.00 3.64 -17.34
CA LYS A 182 10.00 3.30 -15.91
C LYS A 182 10.90 2.08 -15.67
N ALA A 183 11.68 2.05 -14.59
CA ALA A 183 12.56 0.92 -14.27
C ALA A 183 11.76 -0.23 -13.65
N ARG A 184 12.23 -1.48 -13.79
CA ARG A 184 11.60 -2.64 -13.12
C ARG A 184 11.66 -2.46 -11.60
N ALA A 185 12.76 -1.93 -11.09
CA ALA A 185 12.95 -1.67 -9.67
C ALA A 185 11.88 -0.72 -9.08
N ASP A 186 11.28 0.17 -9.88
CA ASP A 186 10.34 1.17 -9.39
C ASP A 186 9.08 0.54 -8.77
N ILE A 187 8.56 -0.57 -9.32
CA ILE A 187 7.38 -1.26 -8.75
C ILE A 187 7.69 -1.98 -7.42
N LEU A 188 8.99 -2.19 -7.14
CA LEU A 188 9.49 -2.84 -5.93
C LEU A 188 10.09 -1.83 -4.92
N SER A 189 10.08 -0.53 -5.25
CA SER A 189 10.69 0.52 -4.42
C SER A 189 10.12 0.59 -3.01
N GLY A 190 8.82 0.35 -2.82
CA GLY A 190 8.19 0.30 -1.50
C GLY A 190 8.76 -0.80 -0.60
N PHE A 191 9.11 -1.97 -1.16
CA PHE A 191 9.79 -3.02 -0.41
C PHE A 191 11.21 -2.61 -0.03
N SER A 192 11.92 -1.96 -0.96
CA SER A 192 13.27 -1.45 -0.69
C SER A 192 13.24 -0.43 0.44
N ALA A 193 12.28 0.50 0.42
CA ALA A 193 12.09 1.51 1.45
C ALA A 193 11.70 0.91 2.81
N LYS A 194 10.88 -0.16 2.81
CA LYS A 194 10.41 -0.80 4.05
C LYS A 194 11.44 -1.73 4.68
N TYR A 195 12.12 -2.54 3.87
CA TYR A 195 12.97 -3.64 4.34
C TYR A 195 14.47 -3.35 4.21
N GLY A 196 14.85 -2.24 3.57
CA GLY A 196 16.25 -1.83 3.42
C GLY A 196 17.04 -2.76 2.49
N SER A 197 16.40 -3.30 1.46
CA SER A 197 17.04 -4.18 0.48
C SER A 197 16.61 -3.81 -0.91
N GLU A 198 17.54 -3.24 -1.66
CA GLU A 198 17.36 -2.89 -3.06
C GLU A 198 17.61 -4.12 -3.93
N ILE A 199 16.81 -4.24 -4.99
CA ILE A 199 17.01 -5.26 -6.01
C ILE A 199 17.53 -4.55 -7.24
N ASP A 200 18.70 -4.97 -7.66
CA ASP A 200 19.40 -4.40 -8.79
C ASP A 200 18.59 -4.55 -10.10
N GLU A 201 18.51 -3.48 -10.88
CA GLU A 201 17.78 -3.46 -12.17
C GLU A 201 18.38 -4.46 -13.16
N ASP A 202 19.72 -4.60 -13.16
CA ASP A 202 20.39 -5.56 -14.02
C ASP A 202 20.12 -7.01 -13.57
N ALA A 203 19.83 -7.26 -12.29
CA ALA A 203 19.34 -8.56 -11.85
C ALA A 203 17.89 -8.81 -12.31
N LEU A 204 17.00 -7.81 -12.20
CA LEU A 204 15.58 -7.95 -12.52
C LEU A 204 15.30 -8.30 -13.99
N GLN A 205 16.13 -7.84 -14.93
CA GLN A 205 16.00 -8.25 -16.35
C GLN A 205 16.24 -9.76 -16.59
N HIS A 206 16.83 -10.49 -15.64
CA HIS A 206 17.03 -11.93 -15.73
C HIS A 206 15.84 -12.76 -15.20
N VAL A 207 14.81 -12.13 -14.62
CA VAL A 207 13.59 -12.84 -14.19
C VAL A 207 12.83 -13.31 -15.42
N HIS A 208 12.80 -14.63 -15.63
CA HIS A 208 12.17 -15.25 -16.80
C HIS A 208 10.68 -15.55 -16.57
N SER A 209 10.36 -16.07 -15.39
CA SER A 209 8.99 -16.43 -15.02
C SER A 209 8.83 -16.43 -13.51
N VAL A 210 7.62 -16.13 -13.05
CA VAL A 210 7.17 -16.26 -11.66
C VAL A 210 5.95 -17.17 -11.67
N GLU A 211 6.05 -18.34 -11.05
CA GLU A 211 4.98 -19.33 -10.97
C GLU A 211 4.50 -19.46 -9.52
N PHE A 212 3.19 -19.40 -9.31
CA PHE A 212 2.57 -19.61 -8.00
C PHE A 212 1.93 -20.99 -7.94
N ILE A 213 2.30 -21.72 -6.90
CA ILE A 213 1.74 -23.02 -6.52
C ILE A 213 1.18 -22.84 -5.11
N ASN A 214 0.26 -23.70 -4.67
CA ASN A 214 -0.26 -23.59 -3.30
C ASN A 214 0.91 -23.62 -2.29
N SER A 215 1.07 -22.51 -1.57
CA SER A 215 2.13 -22.28 -0.60
C SER A 215 3.58 -22.30 -1.15
N MET A 216 3.79 -22.12 -2.45
CA MET A 216 5.12 -22.10 -3.05
C MET A 216 5.21 -21.09 -4.20
N CYS A 217 6.35 -20.42 -4.35
CA CYS A 217 6.63 -19.61 -5.53
C CYS A 217 7.93 -20.06 -6.20
N VAL A 218 7.91 -20.15 -7.53
CA VAL A 218 9.04 -20.60 -8.33
C VAL A 218 9.43 -19.49 -9.29
N ILE A 219 10.65 -19.00 -9.16
CA ILE A 219 11.23 -17.96 -10.00
C ILE A 219 12.32 -18.57 -10.85
N ARG A 220 12.15 -18.53 -12.18
CA ARG A 220 13.18 -19.00 -13.10
C ARG A 220 14.04 -17.85 -13.56
N LYS A 221 15.35 -18.08 -13.62
CA LYS A 221 16.31 -17.11 -14.14
C LYS A 221 16.75 -17.49 -15.54
N ALA A 222 16.80 -16.53 -16.44
CA ALA A 222 17.37 -16.69 -17.77
C ALA A 222 18.09 -15.42 -18.18
N LYS A 223 19.03 -15.55 -19.12
CA LYS A 223 19.67 -14.40 -19.75
C LYS A 223 18.63 -13.42 -20.29
N SER A 224 18.87 -12.13 -20.08
CA SER A 224 17.90 -11.08 -20.42
C SER A 224 17.50 -11.05 -21.90
N GLU A 225 18.34 -11.53 -22.82
CA GLU A 225 17.97 -11.61 -24.24
C GLU A 225 16.87 -12.64 -24.53
N ARG A 226 16.70 -13.64 -23.66
CA ARG A 226 15.62 -14.64 -23.74
C ARG A 226 14.35 -14.21 -23.02
N ASN A 227 14.37 -13.07 -22.33
CA ASN A 227 13.22 -12.55 -21.59
C ASN A 227 12.48 -11.46 -22.37
N ARG A 228 12.82 -11.27 -23.65
CA ARG A 228 12.07 -10.41 -24.57
C ARG A 228 11.07 -11.24 -25.36
N LEU A 229 9.91 -10.69 -25.66
CA LEU A 229 8.84 -11.29 -26.45
C LEU A 229 9.33 -11.71 -27.85
N GLY A 230 10.27 -10.94 -28.40
CA GLY A 230 10.89 -11.21 -29.70
C GLY A 230 10.02 -10.77 -30.88
N ALA A 231 10.37 -11.25 -32.07
CA ALA A 231 9.67 -10.88 -33.30
C ALA A 231 8.39 -11.69 -33.46
N ARG A 232 7.28 -11.01 -33.78
CA ARG A 232 6.00 -11.67 -34.10
C ARG A 232 6.13 -12.50 -35.40
N ILE A 233 5.81 -13.78 -35.33
CA ILE A 233 5.81 -14.71 -36.47
C ILE A 233 4.38 -14.87 -36.99
N ILE A 234 4.15 -14.56 -38.26
CA ILE A 234 2.85 -14.72 -38.91
C ILE A 234 2.98 -15.73 -40.05
N VAL A 235 2.12 -16.76 -40.02
CA VAL A 235 2.08 -17.86 -41.00
C VAL A 235 0.66 -18.09 -41.51
N GLY A 236 0.53 -18.73 -42.67
CA GLY A 236 -0.75 -18.95 -43.37
C GLY A 236 -1.03 -17.90 -44.45
N SER A 237 -1.85 -18.25 -45.43
CA SER A 237 -2.10 -17.42 -46.63
C SER A 237 -3.53 -16.88 -46.74
N VAL A 238 -4.44 -17.32 -45.87
CA VAL A 238 -5.86 -16.96 -45.92
C VAL A 238 -6.26 -16.19 -44.65
N GLY A 239 -6.67 -14.94 -44.80
CA GLY A 239 -7.08 -14.05 -43.71
C GLY A 239 -8.46 -13.45 -43.94
N THR A 240 -9.50 -14.28 -44.04
CA THR A 240 -10.87 -13.85 -44.40
C THR A 240 -11.53 -12.96 -43.33
N VAL A 241 -11.18 -13.14 -42.06
CA VAL A 241 -11.81 -12.44 -40.93
C VAL A 241 -11.08 -11.15 -40.57
N VAL A 242 -9.74 -11.20 -40.53
CA VAL A 242 -8.89 -10.04 -40.23
C VAL A 242 -7.94 -9.82 -41.41
N PRO A 243 -8.37 -9.05 -42.42
CA PRO A 243 -7.53 -8.74 -43.57
C PRO A 243 -6.26 -8.01 -43.12
N GLY A 244 -5.11 -8.34 -43.72
CA GLY A 244 -3.85 -7.63 -43.49
C GLY A 244 -2.94 -8.20 -42.38
N HIS A 245 -3.38 -9.18 -41.59
CA HIS A 245 -2.48 -9.90 -40.67
C HIS A 245 -1.31 -10.57 -41.40
N VAL A 246 -1.57 -11.19 -42.56
CA VAL A 246 -0.55 -11.87 -43.39
C VAL A 246 0.57 -10.91 -43.87
N LEU A 247 0.34 -9.59 -43.82
CA LEU A 247 1.28 -8.57 -44.30
C LEU A 247 2.10 -7.90 -43.18
N ARG A 248 1.75 -8.08 -41.91
CA ARG A 248 2.42 -7.42 -40.77
C ARG A 248 3.49 -8.30 -40.12
N SER A 249 4.59 -8.58 -40.82
CA SER A 249 5.80 -9.09 -40.16
C SER A 249 6.70 -7.93 -39.76
N SER A 250 6.51 -7.37 -38.57
CA SER A 250 7.46 -6.44 -37.97
C SER A 250 7.19 -6.28 -36.47
N LEU A 251 8.17 -5.72 -35.76
CA LEU A 251 8.11 -5.33 -34.35
C LEU A 251 6.77 -4.66 -34.04
N GLU A 252 6.11 -5.13 -32.98
CA GLU A 252 4.85 -4.57 -32.53
C GLU A 252 5.12 -3.19 -31.90
N GLU A 253 4.41 -2.16 -32.37
CA GLU A 253 4.50 -0.84 -31.74
C GLU A 253 3.82 -0.92 -30.37
N ILE A 254 4.60 -0.74 -29.30
CA ILE A 254 4.07 -0.69 -27.94
C ILE A 254 3.28 0.62 -27.81
N PRO A 255 1.99 0.56 -27.43
CA PRO A 255 1.19 1.78 -27.27
C PRO A 255 1.80 2.68 -26.20
N ASP A 256 1.90 3.98 -26.49
CA ASP A 256 2.26 4.99 -25.50
C ASP A 256 1.23 5.00 -24.36
N GLN A 257 1.71 4.99 -23.11
CA GLN A 257 0.88 4.96 -21.90
C GLN A 257 1.10 6.21 -21.01
N THR A 258 1.69 7.29 -21.52
CA THR A 258 1.91 8.53 -20.73
C THR A 258 0.63 9.20 -20.24
N ASP A 259 -0.52 8.94 -20.86
CA ASP A 259 -1.83 9.49 -20.44
C ASP A 259 -2.65 8.49 -19.60
N ASN A 260 -2.13 7.29 -19.33
CA ASN A 260 -2.82 6.29 -18.51
C ASN A 260 -2.58 6.54 -17.02
N GLU A 261 -3.64 6.92 -16.30
CA GLU A 261 -3.59 7.23 -14.85
C GLU A 261 -3.15 6.06 -13.97
N TRP A 262 -3.30 4.80 -14.42
CA TRP A 262 -2.85 3.62 -13.67
C TRP A 262 -1.37 3.32 -13.89
N THR A 263 -0.89 3.55 -15.10
CA THR A 263 0.52 3.31 -15.48
C THR A 263 1.45 4.38 -14.93
N THR A 264 1.02 5.64 -14.97
CA THR A 264 1.82 6.82 -14.59
C THR A 264 1.93 7.04 -13.08
N ARG A 265 1.28 6.20 -12.25
CA ARG A 265 1.36 6.32 -10.78
C ARG A 265 2.81 6.20 -10.31
N SER A 266 3.17 7.04 -9.34
CA SER A 266 4.49 6.99 -8.69
C SER A 266 4.67 5.76 -7.81
N MET A 267 3.59 5.16 -7.33
CA MET A 267 3.61 3.97 -6.48
C MET A 267 2.34 3.13 -6.65
N PRO A 268 2.39 1.85 -6.24
CA PRO A 268 1.23 0.97 -6.24
C PRO A 268 0.05 1.51 -5.37
N PRO A 269 -1.22 1.30 -5.77
CA PRO A 269 -2.38 1.84 -5.05
C PRO A 269 -2.50 1.40 -3.58
N ASP A 270 -2.12 0.15 -3.30
CA ASP A 270 -2.10 -0.46 -1.97
C ASP A 270 -1.09 0.22 -1.03
N GLU A 271 0.05 0.67 -1.56
CA GLU A 271 1.01 1.49 -0.81
C GLU A 271 0.53 2.92 -0.63
N GLU A 272 0.02 3.54 -1.70
CA GLU A 272 -0.47 4.92 -1.62
C GLU A 272 -1.56 5.05 -0.54
N LEU A 273 -2.44 4.06 -0.43
CA LEU A 273 -3.50 4.04 0.57
C LEU A 273 -2.95 4.19 2.00
N LEU A 274 -1.82 3.56 2.32
CA LEU A 274 -1.19 3.68 3.64
C LEU A 274 -0.72 5.11 3.92
N PHE A 275 -0.12 5.77 2.93
CA PHE A 275 0.28 7.18 3.05
C PHE A 275 -0.92 8.09 3.23
N ARG A 276 -2.01 7.86 2.47
CA ARG A 276 -3.25 8.64 2.58
C ARG A 276 -3.92 8.48 3.93
N ILE A 277 -3.98 7.27 4.47
CA ILE A 277 -4.53 7.02 5.81
C ILE A 277 -3.73 7.79 6.87
N LYS A 278 -2.39 7.78 6.77
CA LYS A 278 -1.53 8.53 7.69
C LYS A 278 -1.75 10.05 7.58
N GLU A 279 -1.79 10.57 6.35
CA GLU A 279 -2.03 11.99 6.09
C GLU A 279 -3.40 12.44 6.63
N LEU A 280 -4.45 11.61 6.49
CA LEU A 280 -5.78 11.88 7.04
C LEU A 280 -5.75 11.92 8.57
N ALA A 281 -5.10 10.95 9.22
CA ALA A 281 -4.96 10.94 10.68
C ALA A 281 -4.24 12.20 11.22
N GLU A 282 -3.20 12.66 10.51
CA GLU A 282 -2.49 13.90 10.86
C GLU A 282 -3.39 15.14 10.71
N ARG A 283 -4.17 15.21 9.62
CA ARG A 283 -5.14 16.30 9.40
C ARG A 283 -6.26 16.30 10.45
N ASP A 284 -6.78 15.13 10.82
CA ASP A 284 -7.79 15.00 11.86
C ASP A 284 -7.25 15.48 13.22
N GLY A 285 -5.98 15.17 13.53
CA GLY A 285 -5.29 15.70 14.70
C GLY A 285 -5.17 17.23 14.69
N GLN A 286 -4.85 17.83 13.54
CA GLN A 286 -4.80 19.30 13.39
C GLN A 286 -6.18 19.94 13.55
N ILE A 287 -7.23 19.34 12.98
CA ILE A 287 -8.61 19.80 13.12
C ILE A 287 -9.04 19.74 14.59
N ALA A 288 -8.72 18.67 15.31
CA ALA A 288 -8.99 18.55 16.74
C ALA A 288 -8.29 19.66 17.54
N GLY A 289 -7.01 19.94 17.24
CA GLY A 289 -6.27 21.04 17.87
C GLY A 289 -6.86 22.42 17.59
N LEU A 290 -7.25 22.69 16.33
CA LEU A 290 -7.92 23.95 15.96
C LEU A 290 -9.26 24.11 16.68
N ASN A 291 -10.05 23.02 16.79
CA ASN A 291 -11.31 23.03 17.50
C ASN A 291 -11.13 23.32 19.00
N GLN A 292 -10.06 22.82 19.62
CA GLN A 292 -9.74 23.16 21.01
C GLN A 292 -9.42 24.66 21.16
N VAL A 293 -8.61 25.22 20.26
CA VAL A 293 -8.30 26.67 20.28
C VAL A 293 -9.56 27.53 20.09
N VAL A 294 -10.47 27.11 19.21
CA VAL A 294 -11.76 27.78 19.03
C VAL A 294 -12.58 27.71 20.32
N ALA A 295 -12.70 26.54 20.94
CA ALA A 295 -13.44 26.36 22.19
C ALA A 295 -12.86 27.20 23.35
N GLU A 296 -11.54 27.29 23.46
CA GLU A 296 -10.86 28.15 24.45
C GLU A 296 -11.16 29.63 24.20
N ARG A 297 -11.11 30.08 22.94
CA ARG A 297 -11.46 31.45 22.57
C ARG A 297 -12.93 31.76 22.84
N ASP A 298 -13.84 30.86 22.52
CA ASP A 298 -15.26 31.02 22.81
C ASP A 298 -15.50 31.11 24.33
N GLY A 299 -14.78 30.32 25.13
CA GLY A 299 -14.77 30.43 26.59
C GLY A 299 -14.27 31.78 27.10
N GLN A 300 -13.18 32.30 26.53
CA GLN A 300 -12.66 33.65 26.84
C GLN A 300 -13.64 34.75 26.47
N ILE A 301 -14.24 34.66 25.27
CA ILE A 301 -15.25 35.60 24.79
C ILE A 301 -16.46 35.59 25.74
N ALA A 302 -16.96 34.42 26.12
CA ALA A 302 -18.05 34.28 27.09
C ALA A 302 -17.66 34.83 28.48
N GLY A 303 -16.40 34.68 28.89
CA GLY A 303 -15.84 35.33 30.09
C GLY A 303 -15.88 36.85 30.02
N LEU A 304 -15.38 37.42 28.93
CA LEU A 304 -15.40 38.87 28.68
C LEU A 304 -16.82 39.43 28.63
N TYR A 305 -17.76 38.72 28.00
CA TYR A 305 -19.17 39.11 27.98
C TYR A 305 -19.77 39.17 29.39
N ARG A 306 -19.51 38.18 30.25
CA ARG A 306 -19.94 38.19 31.66
C ARG A 306 -19.30 39.34 32.44
N GLU A 307 -18.03 39.66 32.19
CA GLU A 307 -17.36 40.78 32.84
C GLU A 307 -18.00 42.13 32.44
N ILE A 308 -18.25 42.33 31.13
CA ILE A 308 -18.99 43.49 30.62
C ILE A 308 -20.38 43.58 31.28
N GLU A 309 -21.10 42.46 31.39
CA GLU A 309 -22.41 42.41 32.03
C GLU A 309 -22.33 42.79 33.52
N SER A 310 -21.30 42.32 34.23
CA SER A 310 -21.05 42.67 35.64
C SER A 310 -20.76 44.17 35.82
N TYR A 311 -19.94 44.77 34.95
CA TYR A 311 -19.67 46.20 35.00
C TYR A 311 -20.94 46.99 34.67
N THR A 312 -21.68 46.60 33.64
CA THR A 312 -22.86 47.32 33.18
C THR A 312 -24.05 47.24 34.14
N SER A 313 -24.12 46.18 34.95
CA SER A 313 -25.14 45.98 36.00
C SER A 313 -24.77 46.59 37.35
N SER A 314 -23.51 46.98 37.57
CA SER A 314 -23.06 47.63 38.81
C SER A 314 -23.80 48.95 39.09
N LYS A 315 -24.02 49.27 40.38
CA LYS A 315 -24.75 50.49 40.80
C LYS A 315 -24.08 51.77 40.27
N SER A 316 -22.75 51.84 40.31
CA SER A 316 -21.94 52.95 39.81
C SER A 316 -22.03 53.12 38.29
N TRP A 317 -22.06 52.04 37.52
CA TRP A 317 -22.29 52.12 36.08
C TRP A 317 -23.71 52.55 35.74
N ARG A 318 -24.72 51.95 36.40
CA ARG A 318 -26.13 52.31 36.21
C ARG A 318 -26.42 53.78 36.52
N PHE A 319 -25.79 54.32 37.57
CA PHE A 319 -25.91 55.73 37.97
C PHE A 319 -25.18 56.68 37.01
N THR A 320 -24.02 56.28 36.49
CA THR A 320 -23.23 57.11 35.56
C THR A 320 -23.60 56.89 34.08
N LYS A 321 -24.44 55.91 33.75
CA LYS A 321 -24.87 55.58 32.37
C LYS A 321 -25.46 56.78 31.61
N PRO A 322 -26.37 57.60 32.19
CA PRO A 322 -26.89 58.80 31.51
C PRO A 322 -25.80 59.84 31.26
N LEU A 323 -24.94 60.10 32.26
CA LEU A 323 -23.83 61.05 32.17
C LEU A 323 -22.75 60.63 31.16
N ARG A 324 -22.52 59.32 31.01
CA ARG A 324 -21.58 58.77 30.00
C ARG A 324 -22.15 58.82 28.59
N LEU A 325 -23.47 58.61 28.41
CA LEU A 325 -24.16 58.82 27.13
C LEU A 325 -24.12 60.28 26.70
N ILE A 326 -24.37 61.20 27.64
CA ILE A 326 -24.21 62.65 27.44
C ILE A 326 -22.74 62.97 27.14
N GLY A 327 -21.78 62.41 27.88
CA GLY A 327 -20.35 62.58 27.63
C GLY A 327 -19.89 62.08 26.26
N HIS A 328 -20.46 60.98 25.76
CA HIS A 328 -20.21 60.44 24.42
C HIS A 328 -20.82 61.33 23.33
N GLN A 329 -22.04 61.84 23.53
CA GLN A 329 -22.65 62.83 22.64
C GLN A 329 -21.87 64.14 22.63
N VAL A 330 -21.46 64.64 23.80
CA VAL A 330 -20.63 65.86 23.94
C VAL A 330 -19.23 65.66 23.35
N ARG A 331 -18.63 64.45 23.41
CA ARG A 331 -17.38 64.15 22.68
C ARG A 331 -17.58 64.04 21.17
N ARG A 332 -18.69 63.51 20.67
CA ARG A 332 -19.06 63.54 19.24
C ARG A 332 -19.33 64.96 18.75
N ILE A 333 -19.97 65.79 19.57
CA ILE A 333 -20.20 67.21 19.29
C ILE A 333 -18.88 67.99 19.39
N LYS A 334 -18.02 67.76 20.38
CA LYS A 334 -16.71 68.40 20.49
C LYS A 334 -15.72 67.96 19.41
N SER A 335 -15.77 66.71 18.93
CA SER A 335 -14.96 66.27 17.77
C SER A 335 -15.53 66.80 16.46
N GLY A 336 -16.86 66.92 16.32
CA GLY A 336 -17.50 67.66 15.23
C GLY A 336 -17.14 69.15 15.24
N VAL A 337 -17.18 69.81 16.39
CA VAL A 337 -16.88 71.25 16.58
C VAL A 337 -15.37 71.53 16.47
N LYS A 338 -14.47 70.63 16.90
CA LYS A 338 -13.03 70.74 16.60
C LYS A 338 -12.75 70.60 15.10
N THR A 339 -13.58 69.85 14.37
CA THR A 339 -13.46 69.73 12.91
C THR A 339 -14.03 70.96 12.19
N THR A 340 -15.02 71.65 12.77
CA THR A 340 -15.60 72.89 12.22
C THR A 340 -14.76 74.15 12.50
N PHE A 341 -13.95 74.18 13.57
CA PHE A 341 -13.04 75.32 13.87
C PHE A 341 -11.60 75.15 13.35
N MET A 342 -11.25 73.99 12.76
CA MET A 342 -9.96 73.75 12.09
C MET A 342 -10.11 73.43 10.59
N SER A 343 -11.25 73.74 9.97
CA SER A 343 -11.44 73.61 8.51
C SER A 343 -11.84 74.93 7.84
N THR A 344 -11.07 75.98 8.12
CA THR A 344 -10.82 77.02 7.11
C THR A 344 -9.34 77.04 6.79
N ARG A 345 -8.85 75.94 6.22
CA ARG A 345 -7.77 75.91 5.22
C ARG A 345 -7.39 74.48 4.90
N LEU A 346 -7.35 74.25 3.59
CA LEU A 346 -6.64 73.22 2.85
C LEU A 346 -7.38 71.90 2.58
N ASN A 347 -7.70 71.84 1.29
CA ASN A 347 -8.14 70.78 0.42
C ASN A 347 -7.05 69.70 0.23
N GLU A 348 -7.46 68.63 -0.48
CA GLU A 348 -6.65 67.58 -1.13
C GLU A 348 -6.35 66.33 -0.27
N GLN A 349 -7.08 65.23 -0.48
CA GLN A 349 -7.02 64.23 -1.57
C GLN A 349 -5.86 63.24 -1.43
N GLY A 350 -6.22 61.96 -1.35
CA GLY A 350 -5.30 60.83 -1.55
C GLY A 350 -5.01 60.01 -0.30
N SER A 351 -5.90 59.08 0.05
CA SER A 351 -5.53 57.86 0.82
C SER A 351 -6.67 56.86 1.04
N ARG A 352 -7.94 57.20 0.77
CA ARG A 352 -9.07 56.29 1.03
C ARG A 352 -9.54 55.43 -0.14
N ARG A 353 -8.97 55.59 -1.35
CA ARG A 353 -9.46 54.88 -2.55
C ARG A 353 -8.74 53.56 -2.86
N LEU A 354 -7.54 53.32 -2.32
CA LEU A 354 -6.74 52.13 -2.67
C LEU A 354 -7.00 50.89 -1.80
N PHE A 355 -7.50 51.05 -0.57
CA PHE A 355 -7.68 49.90 0.33
C PHE A 355 -9.03 49.18 0.12
N LYS A 356 -10.06 49.88 -0.35
CA LYS A 356 -11.38 49.29 -0.62
C LYS A 356 -11.47 48.52 -1.94
N GLU A 357 -10.65 48.86 -2.95
CA GLU A 357 -10.75 48.21 -4.27
C GLU A 357 -9.95 46.90 -4.42
N LYS A 358 -8.98 46.63 -3.54
CA LYS A 358 -8.17 45.38 -3.57
C LYS A 358 -8.77 44.25 -2.74
N PHE A 359 -9.37 44.55 -1.58
CA PHE A 359 -9.97 43.51 -0.72
C PHE A 359 -11.34 43.04 -1.20
N GLY A 360 -12.15 43.91 -1.81
CA GLY A 360 -13.46 43.53 -2.37
C GLY A 360 -13.36 42.56 -3.54
N ARG A 361 -12.33 42.70 -4.40
CA ARG A 361 -12.18 41.85 -5.60
C ARG A 361 -11.68 40.44 -5.30
N ALA A 362 -10.84 40.25 -4.28
CA ALA A 362 -10.33 38.92 -3.91
C ALA A 362 -11.38 38.02 -3.22
N TRP A 363 -12.33 38.62 -2.50
CA TRP A 363 -13.39 37.87 -1.80
C TRP A 363 -14.51 37.43 -2.76
N ILE A 364 -14.83 38.24 -3.76
CA ILE A 364 -15.92 37.96 -4.71
C ILE A 364 -15.57 36.83 -5.69
N GLN A 365 -14.31 36.68 -6.11
CA GLN A 365 -13.92 35.62 -7.06
C GLN A 365 -13.84 34.20 -6.45
N ASN A 366 -13.40 34.06 -5.20
CA ASN A 366 -13.25 32.74 -4.57
C ASN A 366 -14.50 32.28 -3.79
N GLY A 367 -15.31 33.22 -3.30
CA GLY A 367 -16.55 32.87 -2.58
C GLY A 367 -17.66 32.34 -3.48
N GLN A 368 -17.77 32.89 -4.70
CA GLN A 368 -18.83 32.50 -5.65
C GLN A 368 -18.62 31.08 -6.23
N SER A 369 -17.38 30.67 -6.47
CA SER A 369 -17.05 29.33 -6.96
C SER A 369 -17.30 28.26 -5.89
N PHE A 370 -16.95 28.55 -4.63
CA PHE A 370 -17.25 27.68 -3.50
C PHE A 370 -18.77 27.53 -3.26
N TYR A 371 -19.52 28.63 -3.26
CA TYR A 371 -20.98 28.60 -3.09
C TYR A 371 -21.67 27.80 -4.20
N ARG A 372 -21.31 28.05 -5.47
CA ARG A 372 -21.89 27.33 -6.62
C ARG A 372 -21.59 25.83 -6.60
N ARG A 373 -20.41 25.43 -6.09
CA ARG A 373 -19.95 24.04 -6.12
C ARG A 373 -20.44 23.21 -4.94
N TRP A 374 -20.62 23.81 -3.76
CA TRP A 374 -20.83 23.06 -2.52
C TRP A 374 -22.08 23.44 -1.71
N LEU A 375 -22.70 24.60 -1.94
CA LEU A 375 -23.78 25.09 -1.09
C LEU A 375 -25.11 25.34 -1.83
N LYS A 376 -25.09 25.48 -3.16
CA LYS A 376 -26.29 25.74 -3.98
C LYS A 376 -27.29 24.58 -3.87
N GLY A 377 -28.51 24.87 -3.38
CA GLY A 377 -29.59 23.88 -3.21
C GLY A 377 -29.64 23.21 -1.82
N THR A 378 -28.73 23.53 -0.91
CA THR A 378 -28.74 23.01 0.47
C THR A 378 -29.51 23.94 1.42
N ARG A 379 -30.01 23.40 2.53
CA ARG A 379 -30.68 24.21 3.59
C ARG A 379 -29.79 25.32 4.17
N LEU A 380 -28.47 25.13 4.14
CA LEU A 380 -27.48 26.12 4.57
C LEU A 380 -27.19 27.21 3.52
N GLY A 381 -27.44 26.93 2.24
CA GLY A 381 -27.20 27.89 1.15
C GLY A 381 -28.29 28.93 0.94
N HIS A 382 -29.50 28.69 1.46
CA HIS A 382 -30.67 29.58 1.32
C HIS A 382 -30.56 30.92 2.07
N PRO A 383 -30.08 30.96 3.33
CA PRO A 383 -29.90 32.20 4.08
C PRO A 383 -28.82 33.11 3.47
N ILE A 384 -27.73 32.51 2.97
CA ILE A 384 -26.60 33.22 2.38
C ILE A 384 -27.02 33.97 1.10
N ASN A 385 -27.91 33.38 0.30
CA ASN A 385 -28.44 34.04 -0.91
C ASN A 385 -29.28 35.28 -0.57
N HIS A 386 -30.07 35.21 0.52
CA HIS A 386 -30.93 36.32 0.94
C HIS A 386 -30.10 37.52 1.46
N GLU A 387 -29.04 37.26 2.21
CA GLU A 387 -28.18 38.29 2.78
C GLU A 387 -27.29 38.99 1.72
N THR A 388 -26.92 38.28 0.65
CA THR A 388 -26.10 38.82 -0.44
C THR A 388 -26.90 39.76 -1.35
N ILE A 389 -28.20 39.51 -1.52
CA ILE A 389 -29.12 40.35 -2.29
C ILE A 389 -29.48 41.63 -1.52
N GLU A 390 -29.65 41.56 -0.19
CA GLU A 390 -29.96 42.73 0.66
C GLU A 390 -28.80 43.74 0.77
N ARG A 391 -27.54 43.29 0.63
CA ARG A 391 -26.35 44.16 0.71
C ARG A 391 -25.98 44.85 -0.61
N GLY A 392 -26.65 44.54 -1.72
CA GLY A 392 -26.45 45.21 -3.01
C GLY A 392 -25.16 44.82 -3.74
N ASP A 393 -24.51 43.72 -3.36
CA ASP A 393 -23.23 43.29 -3.93
C ASP A 393 -23.38 42.45 -5.23
N SER A 394 -24.61 42.24 -5.75
CA SER A 394 -24.88 41.69 -7.09
C SER A 394 -26.32 42.00 -7.55
N THR A 395 -26.56 42.08 -8.87
CA THR A 395 -27.91 42.29 -9.44
C THR A 395 -28.55 40.96 -9.86
N SER A 396 -29.88 40.88 -9.80
CA SER A 396 -30.67 39.63 -9.99
C SER A 396 -30.48 38.94 -11.36
N THR A 397 -29.83 39.61 -12.31
CA THR A 397 -29.66 39.17 -13.69
C THR A 397 -28.36 38.39 -13.94
N GLU A 398 -27.38 38.40 -13.03
CA GLU A 398 -26.07 37.73 -13.22
C GLU A 398 -26.04 36.25 -12.78
N ILE A 399 -27.12 35.73 -12.18
CA ILE A 399 -27.18 34.37 -11.62
C ILE A 399 -27.91 33.37 -12.55
N HIS A 400 -28.62 33.84 -13.58
CA HIS A 400 -29.58 33.01 -14.32
C HIS A 400 -29.22 32.59 -15.75
N ASN A 401 -28.05 32.95 -16.31
CA ASN A 401 -27.71 32.56 -17.68
C ASN A 401 -26.57 31.55 -17.76
N CYS A 402 -26.91 30.27 -17.84
CA CYS A 402 -26.26 29.31 -18.74
C CYS A 402 -27.21 28.12 -18.92
N ALA A 403 -28.01 28.14 -19.98
CA ALA A 403 -28.90 27.04 -20.36
C ALA A 403 -28.10 25.96 -21.13
N PRO A 404 -28.32 24.66 -20.87
CA PRO A 404 -27.94 23.60 -21.79
C PRO A 404 -29.00 23.45 -22.90
N THR A 405 -28.51 23.21 -24.11
CA THR A 405 -29.24 23.02 -25.36
C THR A 405 -30.19 21.81 -25.27
N GLN A 406 -31.46 22.00 -25.65
CA GLN A 406 -32.49 20.96 -25.76
C GLN A 406 -32.30 20.07 -27.00
N THR A 407 -32.65 18.79 -26.86
CA THR A 407 -33.63 17.99 -27.65
C THR A 407 -33.45 16.52 -27.22
N ARG A 408 -34.45 15.68 -26.94
CA ARG A 408 -35.73 15.44 -27.63
C ARG A 408 -36.66 14.49 -26.83
N SER A 409 -37.99 14.70 -26.97
CA SER A 409 -39.18 13.82 -26.77
C SER A 409 -39.39 13.12 -25.42
N GLU A 410 -40.37 13.50 -24.60
CA GLU A 410 -41.84 13.26 -24.71
C GLU A 410 -42.22 11.77 -24.74
N GLU A 411 -42.79 11.30 -23.62
CA GLU A 411 -44.09 10.58 -23.56
C GLU A 411 -44.42 10.27 -22.07
N GLU A 412 -45.38 11.02 -21.53
CA GLU A 412 -46.17 10.62 -20.36
C GLU A 412 -47.36 9.82 -20.89
N GLU A 413 -47.60 8.60 -20.39
CA GLU A 413 -48.96 8.18 -20.01
C GLU A 413 -48.98 6.92 -19.13
N SER A 414 -49.94 6.97 -18.20
CA SER A 414 -50.41 6.00 -17.21
C SER A 414 -50.15 4.50 -17.41
N PHE A 415 -49.90 3.78 -16.31
CA PHE A 415 -50.76 2.64 -15.91
C PHE A 415 -50.51 2.23 -14.45
N VAL A 416 -51.58 2.22 -13.66
CA VAL A 416 -51.67 1.63 -12.32
C VAL A 416 -52.05 0.16 -12.49
N ASN A 417 -51.19 -0.76 -12.04
CA ASN A 417 -51.48 -1.98 -11.27
C ASN A 417 -50.49 -3.12 -11.52
N THR A 418 -50.11 -3.76 -10.41
CA THR A 418 -49.68 -5.16 -10.27
C THR A 418 -48.44 -5.60 -11.03
N ILE A 419 -47.34 -5.82 -10.30
CA ILE A 419 -46.69 -7.14 -10.18
C ILE A 419 -46.03 -7.20 -8.79
N SER A 420 -46.48 -8.19 -8.04
CA SER A 420 -45.93 -8.69 -6.80
C SER A 420 -44.63 -9.47 -7.05
N ASP A 421 -43.87 -9.69 -5.97
CA ASP A 421 -42.89 -10.76 -5.80
C ASP A 421 -41.45 -10.52 -6.31
N ILE A 422 -40.68 -9.77 -5.50
CA ILE A 422 -39.25 -10.02 -5.32
C ILE A 422 -39.01 -10.32 -3.82
N PRO A 423 -38.59 -11.53 -3.43
CA PRO A 423 -38.33 -11.86 -2.05
C PRO A 423 -36.92 -11.41 -1.63
N GLY A 424 -36.84 -10.73 -0.48
CA GLY A 424 -35.60 -10.62 0.30
C GLY A 424 -34.87 -9.27 0.22
N LEU A 425 -35.48 -8.21 0.74
CA LEU A 425 -34.74 -7.07 1.30
C LEU A 425 -35.62 -6.35 2.33
N ASP A 426 -35.69 -6.89 3.55
CA ASP A 426 -36.35 -6.22 4.67
C ASP A 426 -35.33 -5.34 5.40
N ILE A 427 -35.40 -4.04 5.16
CA ILE A 427 -34.60 -3.03 5.86
C ILE A 427 -35.35 -2.70 7.17
N SER A 428 -34.99 -3.36 8.26
CA SER A 428 -35.43 -2.98 9.60
C SER A 428 -34.47 -1.96 10.22
N ALA A 429 -35.07 -0.94 10.85
CA ALA A 429 -34.44 0.18 11.55
C ALA A 429 -33.91 -0.24 12.96
N PRO A 430 -33.17 0.64 13.69
CA PRO A 430 -31.97 0.27 14.44
C PRO A 430 -32.21 -0.51 15.73
N LEU A 431 -31.38 -1.54 15.95
CA LEU A 431 -31.21 -2.21 17.24
C LEU A 431 -30.51 -1.27 18.23
N ASN A 432 -31.23 -0.90 19.29
CA ASN A 432 -30.68 -0.36 20.52
C ASN A 432 -29.75 -1.41 21.16
N LEU A 433 -28.44 -1.19 21.12
CA LEU A 433 -27.49 -1.97 21.91
C LEU A 433 -27.45 -1.40 23.34
N VAL A 434 -27.98 -2.16 24.28
CA VAL A 434 -27.73 -1.99 25.71
C VAL A 434 -26.45 -2.77 26.04
N LEU A 435 -25.42 -2.06 26.49
CA LEU A 435 -24.20 -2.67 27.04
C LEU A 435 -24.54 -3.38 28.36
N SER A 436 -24.29 -4.69 28.45
CA SER A 436 -24.29 -5.41 29.73
C SER A 436 -22.85 -5.71 30.14
N ASP A 437 -22.43 -5.11 31.25
CA ASP A 437 -21.20 -5.46 31.96
C ASP A 437 -21.36 -6.81 32.65
N THR A 438 -20.76 -7.86 32.08
CA THR A 438 -20.39 -9.06 32.85
C THR A 438 -19.00 -9.54 32.45
N LEU A 439 -18.09 -9.30 33.39
CA LEU A 439 -16.69 -9.73 33.41
C LEU A 439 -16.53 -11.25 33.47
N ALA A 440 -15.50 -11.70 32.76
CA ALA A 440 -14.49 -12.68 33.17
C ALA A 440 -14.93 -14.12 33.46
N MET A 441 -14.62 -15.03 32.52
CA MET A 441 -13.74 -16.19 32.74
C MET A 441 -13.19 -16.69 31.40
N ARG A 442 -11.89 -16.50 31.17
CA ARG A 442 -11.13 -17.26 30.14
C ARG A 442 -10.43 -18.41 30.88
N PRO A 443 -10.46 -19.66 30.41
CA PRO A 443 -9.58 -20.68 30.95
C PRO A 443 -8.15 -20.38 30.46
N HIS A 444 -7.28 -20.03 31.40
CA HIS A 444 -5.83 -20.10 31.21
C HIS A 444 -5.46 -21.57 31.03
N ILE A 445 -4.88 -21.91 29.89
CA ILE A 445 -4.00 -23.08 29.78
C ILE A 445 -2.59 -22.52 29.92
N ASP A 446 -2.08 -22.55 31.15
CA ASP A 446 -0.66 -22.31 31.42
C ASP A 446 0.08 -23.61 31.10
N VAL A 447 0.58 -23.74 29.87
CA VAL A 447 1.72 -24.64 29.61
C VAL A 447 2.98 -23.81 29.84
N LEU A 448 3.59 -23.99 31.00
CA LEU A 448 4.95 -23.52 31.30
C LEU A 448 5.94 -24.29 30.41
N ILE A 449 6.28 -23.74 29.24
CA ILE A 449 7.55 -24.03 28.58
C ILE A 449 8.52 -22.92 28.99
N PRO A 450 9.56 -23.19 29.80
CA PRO A 450 10.54 -22.17 30.13
C PRO A 450 11.38 -21.85 28.88
N SER A 451 11.36 -20.57 28.49
CA SER A 451 12.35 -19.90 27.63
C SER A 451 12.61 -20.49 26.24
N LEU A 452 11.68 -20.31 25.31
CA LEU A 452 12.00 -20.22 23.87
C LEU A 452 11.48 -18.88 23.37
N ARG A 453 12.39 -18.00 22.96
CA ARG A 453 12.02 -16.76 22.25
C ARG A 453 11.74 -17.15 20.79
N VAL A 454 10.68 -16.59 20.22
CA VAL A 454 10.35 -16.73 18.78
C VAL A 454 11.50 -16.26 17.89
N GLU A 455 12.42 -15.44 18.42
CA GLU A 455 13.65 -14.98 17.77
C GLU A 455 14.64 -16.12 17.45
N ASP A 456 14.49 -17.31 18.05
CA ASP A 456 15.39 -18.46 17.87
C ASP A 456 14.75 -19.63 17.10
N MET A 457 13.56 -19.46 16.52
CA MET A 457 12.88 -20.52 15.79
C MET A 457 13.34 -20.62 14.33
N SER A 458 14.08 -21.68 14.02
CA SER A 458 14.42 -22.11 12.65
C SER A 458 13.40 -23.08 12.05
N GLY A 459 12.34 -23.40 12.78
CA GLY A 459 11.30 -24.34 12.36
C GLY A 459 10.09 -23.59 11.80
N GLY A 460 9.75 -23.87 10.55
CA GLY A 460 8.60 -23.31 9.86
C GLY A 460 7.24 -23.58 10.53
N PRO A 461 6.13 -23.21 9.88
CA PRO A 461 4.77 -23.43 10.40
C PRO A 461 4.49 -24.90 10.74
N ASN A 462 5.24 -25.86 10.19
CA ASN A 462 5.17 -27.26 10.60
C ASN A 462 5.53 -27.48 12.08
N THR A 463 6.42 -26.66 12.64
CA THR A 463 6.73 -26.65 14.07
C THR A 463 5.70 -25.84 14.87
N ALA A 464 5.16 -24.77 14.30
CA ALA A 464 4.16 -23.90 14.95
C ALA A 464 2.74 -24.48 15.00
N LEU A 465 2.37 -25.39 14.07
CA LEU A 465 1.09 -26.11 14.07
C LEU A 465 1.08 -27.34 14.99
N LEU A 466 2.25 -27.73 15.52
CA LEU A 466 2.42 -28.85 16.45
C LEU A 466 2.48 -28.41 17.93
N LEU A 467 2.45 -27.11 18.20
CA LEU A 467 2.36 -26.49 19.54
C LEU A 467 1.07 -25.68 19.66
#